data_AF-A0A966HL61-F1
#
_entry.id   AF-A0A966HL61-F1
#
_cell.length_a   1.000
_cell.length_b   1.000
_cell.length_c   1.000
_cell.angle_alpha   90.00
_cell.angle_beta   90.00
_cell.angle_gamma   90.00
#
_symmetry.space_group_name_H-M   'P 1'
#
loop_
_entity.id
_entity.type
_entity.pdbx_description
1 polymer ?
#
loop_
_entity_poly.entity_id
_entity_poly.type
_entity_poly.pdbx_seq_one_letter_code
_entity_poly.pdbx_strand_id
1 'polypeptide(L)' 'IIKNDLIKRTNESFAKGIFGVPSFIVNGKMFWGQDRLEFVFSEAKK' A
#
# COMPACT_ATOMS: atom_id res chain seq x y z
N ILE A 1 5.89 20.16 11.57
CA ILE A 1 4.56 19.69 11.10
C ILE A 1 4.71 18.62 10.02
N ILE A 2 5.30 18.91 8.85
CA ILE A 2 5.45 17.94 7.73
C ILE A 2 6.19 16.66 8.14
N LYS A 3 7.34 16.78 8.83
CA LYS A 3 8.12 15.61 9.30
C LYS A 3 7.30 14.66 10.17
N ASN A 4 6.51 15.21 11.09
CA ASN A 4 5.71 14.39 12.02
C ASN A 4 4.56 13.69 11.28
N ASP A 5 3.94 14.36 10.31
CA ASP A 5 2.90 13.75 9.47
C ASP A 5 3.46 12.58 8.64
N LEU A 6 4.66 12.74 8.06
CA LEU A 6 5.34 11.67 7.33
C LEU A 6 5.61 10.44 8.23
N ILE A 7 6.11 10.65 9.44
CA ILE A 7 6.36 9.58 10.41
C ILE A 7 5.04 8.88 10.78
N LYS A 8 3.98 9.65 11.07
CA LYS A 8 2.65 9.12 11.42
C LYS A 8 2.10 8.23 10.31
N ARG A 9 2.10 8.69 9.06
CA ARG A 9 1.62 7.92 7.90
C ARG A 9 2.41 6.64 7.66
N THR A 10 3.73 6.69 7.86
CA THR A 10 4.60 5.52 7.71
C THR A 10 4.31 4.48 8.80
N ASN A 11 4.15 4.91 10.05
CA ASN A 11 3.81 4.02 11.16
C ASN A 11 2.40 3.41 11.00
N GLU A 12 1.43 4.20 10.54
CA GLU A 12 0.08 3.71 10.23
C GLU A 12 0.09 2.66 9.11
N SER A 13 0.95 2.84 8.11
CA SER A 13 1.10 1.86 7.01
C SER A 13 1.74 0.57 7.53
N PHE A 14 2.79 0.69 8.35
CA PHE A 14 3.44 -0.46 9.00
C PHE A 14 2.46 -1.25 9.88
N ALA A 15 1.62 -0.57 10.66
CA ALA A 15 0.59 -1.21 11.48
C ALA A 15 -0.48 -1.97 10.67
N LYS A 16 -0.64 -1.62 9.37
CA LYS A 16 -1.50 -2.35 8.42
C LYS A 16 -0.79 -3.52 7.73
N GLY A 17 0.42 -3.87 8.15
CA GLY A 17 1.22 -4.95 7.58
C GLY A 17 1.95 -4.58 6.29
N ILE A 18 1.96 -3.29 5.90
CA ILE A 18 2.76 -2.84 4.74
C ILE A 18 4.24 -2.91 5.12
N PHE A 19 5.01 -3.70 4.38
CA PHE A 19 6.42 -3.96 4.64
C PHE A 19 7.37 -3.38 3.58
N GLY A 20 6.85 -2.84 2.48
CA GLY A 20 7.66 -2.31 1.39
C GLY A 20 6.89 -1.38 0.46
N VAL A 21 7.60 -0.77 -0.48
CA VAL A 21 7.04 0.14 -1.49
C VAL A 21 7.45 -0.28 -2.90
N PRO A 22 6.60 -0.07 -3.93
CA PRO A 22 5.19 0.31 -3.82
C PRO A 22 4.33 -0.86 -3.30
N SER A 23 3.31 -0.53 -2.50
CA SER A 23 2.28 -1.47 -2.04
C SER A 23 0.89 -0.90 -2.32
N PHE A 24 -0.03 -1.76 -2.75
CA PHE A 24 -1.40 -1.41 -3.11
C PHE A 24 -2.36 -2.29 -2.31
N ILE A 25 -3.44 -1.70 -1.81
CA ILE A 25 -4.53 -2.44 -1.17
C ILE A 25 -5.79 -2.18 -1.99
N VAL A 26 -6.35 -3.23 -2.58
CA VAL A 26 -7.57 -3.18 -3.41
C VAL A 26 -8.51 -4.27 -2.96
N ASN A 27 -9.77 -3.94 -2.68
CA ASN A 27 -10.79 -4.88 -2.20
C ASN A 27 -10.31 -5.73 -0.99
N GLY A 28 -9.55 -5.11 -0.09
CA GLY A 28 -8.98 -5.78 1.09
C GLY A 28 -7.76 -6.68 0.83
N LYS A 29 -7.33 -6.83 -0.43
CA LYS A 29 -6.14 -7.61 -0.81
C LYS A 29 -4.92 -6.72 -0.96
N MET A 30 -3.78 -7.18 -0.46
CA MET A 30 -2.50 -6.48 -0.58
C MET A 30 -1.69 -7.01 -1.77
N PHE A 31 -1.15 -6.09 -2.57
CA PHE A 31 -0.22 -6.35 -3.67
C PHE A 31 1.06 -5.54 -3.43
N TRP A 32 2.21 -6.19 -3.46
CA TRP A 32 3.52 -5.55 -3.27
C TRP A 32 4.37 -5.70 -4.53
N GLY A 33 5.01 -4.60 -4.95
CA GLY A 33 5.85 -4.54 -6.14
C GLY A 33 5.15 -3.91 -7.35
N GLN A 34 5.95 -3.24 -8.19
CA GLN A 34 5.47 -2.62 -9.44
C GLN A 34 5.06 -3.68 -10.49
N ASP A 35 5.70 -4.85 -10.45
CA ASP A 35 5.43 -6.02 -11.29
C ASP A 35 4.06 -6.66 -10.98
N ARG A 36 3.34 -6.17 -9.96
CA ARG A 36 1.99 -6.61 -9.60
C ARG A 36 0.88 -5.67 -10.08
N LEU A 37 1.19 -4.60 -10.80
CA LEU A 37 0.19 -3.63 -11.25
C LEU A 37 -0.93 -4.23 -12.10
N GLU A 38 -0.64 -5.19 -12.98
CA GLU A 38 -1.69 -5.86 -13.76
C GLU A 38 -2.75 -6.55 -12.87
N PHE A 39 -2.30 -7.19 -11.78
CA PHE A 39 -3.20 -7.81 -10.80
C PHE A 39 -3.98 -6.76 -10.01
N VAL A 40 -3.34 -5.63 -9.65
CA VAL A 40 -4.01 -4.49 -9.01
C VAL A 40 -5.16 -3.98 -9.88
N PHE A 41 -4.91 -3.76 -11.18
CA PHE A 41 -5.93 -3.29 -12.12
C PHE A 41 -7.01 -4.35 -12.39
N SER A 42 -6.65 -5.63 -12.43
CA SER A 42 -7.62 -6.72 -12.56
C SER A 42 -8.54 -6.80 -11.35
N GLU A 43 -7.98 -6.68 -10.14
CA GLU A 43 -8.77 -6.72 -8.90
C GLU A 43 -9.66 -5.48 -8.75
N ALA A 44 -9.19 -4.29 -9.14
CA ALA A 44 -9.97 -3.05 -9.05
C ALA A 44 -11.19 -3.00 -9.98
N LYS A 45 -11.24 -3.89 -10.98
CA LYS A 45 -12.37 -4.02 -11.91
C LYS A 45 -13.43 -5.02 -11.45
N LYS A 46 -13.20 -5.72 -10.34
CA LYS A 46 -14.18 -6.62 -9.71
C LYS A 46 -15.06 -5.82 -8.76
#